data_AF-A0A645CMW9-F1
#
_entry.id   AF-A0A645CMW9-F1
#
_cell.length_a   1.000
_cell.length_b   1.000
_cell.length_c   1.000
_cell.angle_alpha   90.00
_cell.angle_beta   90.00
_cell.angle_gamma   90.00
#
_symmetry.space_group_name_H-M   'P 1'
#
loop_
_entity.id
_entity.type
_entity.pdbx_description
1 polymer ?
#
loop_
_entity_poly.entity_id
_entity_poly.type
_entity_poly.pdbx_seq_one_letter_code
_entity_poly.pdbx_strand_id
1 'polypeptide(L)'
;MTSEKLVEQLTLMVPEGNGHGNHGEDPQYGLFGAAYLTASYNNRLGLKDYDFTISDEPAREYLDERELKRVFGPEVFEKLTENGFKIDHRDLPSTKEVVQDLLKRTHGFFLEAGQQYSNTHSFWVDMFGAERVVVLPDVAILPHVQAVIVGLTEGVLSMCEVVDFLTENKVSKEEARLIARSVSNIPIGAQAELRKKVELEHRLPQKGDLFRAKTDLWPIDPSEIPQDEGGDNSTSSNPAQGNIHWL
;
A
#
# COMPACT_ATOMS: atom_id res chain seq x y z
N MET A 1 -8.45 -14.28 10.65
CA MET A 1 -9.80 -13.71 10.63
C MET A 1 -9.87 -12.31 9.99
N THR A 2 -8.95 -11.39 10.26
CA THR A 2 -8.89 -10.07 9.56
C THR A 2 -8.31 -10.17 8.15
N SER A 3 -7.30 -11.01 7.92
CA SER A 3 -6.65 -11.18 6.61
C SER A 3 -7.56 -11.83 5.57
N GLU A 4 -8.41 -12.81 5.95
CA GLU A 4 -9.32 -13.50 5.02
C GLU A 4 -10.37 -12.56 4.44
N LYS A 5 -10.93 -11.65 5.26
CA LYS A 5 -11.88 -10.64 4.79
C LYS A 5 -11.22 -9.59 3.89
N LEU A 6 -9.96 -9.24 4.17
CA LEU A 6 -9.18 -8.33 3.32
C LEU A 6 -8.87 -8.97 1.95
N VAL A 7 -8.48 -10.24 1.95
CA VAL A 7 -8.28 -11.03 0.72
C VAL A 7 -9.58 -11.14 -0.06
N GLU A 8 -10.70 -11.42 0.60
CA GLU A 8 -12.02 -11.44 -0.03
C GLU A 8 -12.38 -10.09 -0.66
N GLN A 9 -12.19 -8.97 0.04
CA GLN A 9 -12.44 -7.64 -0.52
C GLN A 9 -11.52 -7.31 -1.71
N LEU A 10 -10.23 -7.69 -1.65
CA LEU A 10 -9.31 -7.51 -2.78
C LEU A 10 -9.75 -8.34 -4.00
N THR A 11 -10.33 -9.53 -3.81
CA THR A 11 -10.89 -10.31 -4.93
C THR A 11 -12.15 -9.70 -5.54
N LEU A 12 -12.85 -8.84 -4.81
CA LEU A 12 -14.06 -8.14 -5.27
C LEU A 12 -13.75 -6.81 -5.97
N MET A 13 -12.52 -6.29 -5.83
CA MET A 13 -12.04 -5.08 -6.51
C MET A 13 -11.53 -5.42 -7.92
N VAL A 14 -12.44 -5.82 -8.80
CA VAL A 14 -12.15 -5.92 -10.24
C VAL A 14 -12.44 -4.57 -10.87
N PRO A 15 -11.46 -3.89 -11.50
CA PRO A 15 -11.71 -2.67 -12.26
C PRO A 15 -12.78 -2.95 -13.32
N GLU A 16 -13.85 -2.17 -13.33
CA GLU A 16 -14.86 -2.26 -14.38
C GLU A 16 -14.25 -1.77 -15.70
N GLY A 17 -14.31 -2.61 -16.74
CA GLY A 17 -14.00 -2.18 -18.11
C GLY A 17 -15.12 -1.32 -18.70
N ASN A 18 -14.81 -0.59 -19.78
CA ASN A 18 -15.66 0.37 -20.52
C ASN A 18 -15.72 1.80 -19.98
N GLY A 19 -14.66 2.28 -19.32
CA GLY A 19 -14.42 3.72 -19.23
C GLY A 19 -14.47 4.33 -20.64
N HIS A 20 -15.30 5.36 -20.85
CA HIS A 20 -15.36 6.05 -22.14
C HIS A 20 -13.99 6.66 -22.44
N GLY A 21 -13.29 6.16 -23.47
CA GLY A 21 -11.95 6.56 -23.94
C GLY A 21 -11.85 8.03 -24.36
N ASN A 22 -11.91 8.92 -23.39
CA ASN A 22 -11.94 10.36 -23.55
C ASN A 22 -10.69 11.05 -22.94
N HIS A 23 -9.55 10.34 -22.78
CA HIS A 23 -8.32 10.94 -22.24
C HIS A 23 -8.55 11.60 -20.86
N GLY A 24 -9.46 11.00 -20.09
CA GLY A 24 -10.10 11.61 -18.93
C GLY A 24 -9.78 10.92 -17.60
N GLU A 25 -8.95 9.89 -17.60
CA GLU A 25 -8.42 9.37 -16.34
C GLU A 25 -7.37 10.35 -15.80
N ASP A 26 -7.54 10.73 -14.54
CA ASP A 26 -6.62 11.63 -13.86
C ASP A 26 -5.97 10.93 -12.64
N PRO A 27 -5.23 9.82 -12.84
CA PRO A 27 -4.61 9.06 -11.74
C PRO A 27 -3.59 9.89 -10.96
N GLN A 28 -3.07 10.98 -11.53
CA GLN A 28 -2.18 11.92 -10.84
C GLN A 28 -2.81 12.51 -9.57
N TYR A 29 -4.14 12.67 -9.52
CA TYR A 29 -4.80 13.13 -8.29
C TYR A 29 -4.86 12.02 -7.24
N GLY A 30 -5.11 10.77 -7.62
CA GLY A 30 -5.02 9.62 -6.73
C GLY A 30 -3.61 9.47 -6.15
N LEU A 31 -2.59 9.57 -7.00
CA LEU A 31 -1.18 9.58 -6.61
C LEU A 31 -0.85 10.72 -5.65
N PHE A 32 -1.40 11.93 -5.89
CA PHE A 32 -1.23 13.06 -4.98
C PHE A 32 -1.82 12.78 -3.59
N GLY A 33 -3.03 12.22 -3.53
CA GLY A 33 -3.65 11.80 -2.30
C GLY A 33 -2.80 10.75 -1.55
N ALA A 34 -2.32 9.74 -2.28
CA ALA A 34 -1.48 8.70 -1.72
C ALA A 34 -0.14 9.25 -1.18
N ALA A 35 0.49 10.18 -1.90
CA ALA A 35 1.78 10.75 -1.53
C ALA A 35 1.70 11.67 -0.30
N TYR A 36 0.68 12.53 -0.25
CA TYR A 36 0.67 13.66 0.67
C TYR A 36 -0.48 13.68 1.68
N LEU A 37 -1.61 13.06 1.37
CA LEU A 37 -2.78 13.05 2.24
C LEU A 37 -2.86 11.78 3.10
N THR A 38 -2.19 10.71 2.70
CA THR A 38 -2.12 9.46 3.47
C THR A 38 -1.10 9.55 4.61
N ALA A 39 -1.58 9.31 5.84
CA ALA A 39 -0.77 9.22 7.06
C ALA A 39 -0.81 7.79 7.63
N SER A 40 -0.01 6.89 7.05
CA SER A 40 0.05 5.50 7.51
C SER A 40 0.91 5.32 8.76
N TYR A 41 0.46 4.41 9.63
CA TYR A 41 1.22 3.96 10.79
C TYR A 41 2.54 3.25 10.39
N ASN A 42 2.56 2.50 9.29
CA ASN A 42 3.76 1.78 8.83
C ASN A 42 4.92 2.75 8.56
N ASN A 43 4.63 3.92 7.97
CA ASN A 43 5.65 4.95 7.75
C ASN A 43 6.26 5.45 9.05
N ARG A 44 5.48 5.53 10.14
CA ARG A 44 5.99 5.93 11.45
C ARG A 44 6.91 4.89 12.08
N LEU A 45 6.76 3.62 11.68
CA LEU A 45 7.65 2.52 12.07
C LEU A 45 8.90 2.41 11.19
N GLY A 46 9.07 3.27 10.18
CA GLY A 46 10.15 3.17 9.20
C GLY A 46 9.93 2.12 8.11
N LEU A 47 8.72 1.55 8.02
CA LEU A 47 8.29 0.65 6.95
C LEU A 47 7.55 1.43 5.86
N LYS A 48 7.35 0.79 4.70
CA LYS A 48 6.57 1.37 3.60
C LYS A 48 5.21 0.69 3.48
N ASP A 49 4.23 1.43 2.97
CA ASP A 49 2.95 0.84 2.55
C ASP A 49 3.06 0.27 1.13
N TYR A 50 1.92 -0.12 0.56
CA TYR A 50 1.78 -0.50 -0.84
C TYR A 50 0.79 0.45 -1.52
N ASP A 51 1.14 0.87 -2.74
CA ASP A 51 0.25 1.62 -3.63
C ASP A 51 0.26 0.93 -4.99
N PHE A 52 -0.93 0.69 -5.52
CA PHE A 52 -1.12 0.07 -6.82
C PHE A 52 -1.98 1.02 -7.66
N THR A 53 -1.32 1.78 -8.52
CA THR A 53 -2.01 2.61 -9.51
C THR A 53 -2.28 1.78 -10.75
N ILE A 54 -3.51 1.77 -11.25
CA ILE A 54 -3.95 0.93 -12.36
C ILE A 54 -4.57 1.83 -13.41
N SER A 55 -4.09 1.74 -14.66
CA SER A 55 -4.66 2.44 -15.81
C SER A 55 -4.16 1.80 -17.11
N ASP A 56 -4.85 2.05 -18.21
CA ASP A 56 -4.44 1.73 -19.58
C ASP A 56 -3.98 2.99 -20.36
N GLU A 57 -4.09 4.17 -19.76
CA GLU A 57 -3.78 5.48 -20.35
C GLU A 57 -2.60 6.18 -19.63
N PRO A 58 -1.86 7.08 -20.31
CA PRO A 58 -0.92 7.97 -19.64
C PRO A 58 -1.68 9.02 -18.81
N ALA A 59 -1.07 9.49 -17.73
CA ALA A 59 -1.61 10.62 -16.96
C ALA A 59 -1.23 11.97 -17.56
N ARG A 60 -1.74 13.04 -16.96
CA ARG A 60 -1.24 14.40 -17.19
C ARG A 60 0.04 14.64 -16.38
N GLU A 61 0.92 15.49 -16.89
CA GLU A 61 2.18 15.84 -16.22
C GLU A 61 2.01 16.82 -15.04
N TYR A 62 0.90 17.55 -14.99
CA TYR A 62 0.67 18.64 -14.05
C TYR A 62 -0.67 18.49 -13.33
N LEU A 63 -0.70 18.99 -12.10
CA LEU A 63 -1.89 19.10 -11.27
C LEU A 63 -2.57 20.46 -11.46
N ASP A 64 -3.89 20.49 -11.27
CA ASP A 64 -4.67 21.72 -11.24
C ASP A 64 -5.24 21.96 -9.83
N GLU A 65 -5.06 23.19 -9.30
CA GLU A 65 -5.54 23.56 -7.96
C GLU A 65 -7.06 23.39 -7.80
N ARG A 66 -7.84 23.73 -8.83
CA ARG A 66 -9.30 23.58 -8.81
C ARG A 66 -9.68 22.12 -8.77
N GLU A 67 -9.00 21.27 -9.51
CA GLU A 67 -9.25 19.82 -9.49
C GLU A 67 -8.87 19.21 -8.14
N LEU A 68 -7.74 19.60 -7.55
CA LEU A 68 -7.36 19.18 -6.19
C LEU A 68 -8.44 19.56 -5.17
N LYS A 69 -8.95 20.78 -5.23
CA LYS A 69 -10.04 21.25 -4.35
C LYS A 69 -11.36 20.55 -4.64
N ARG A 70 -11.65 20.21 -5.90
CA ARG A 70 -12.86 19.48 -6.30
C ARG A 70 -12.83 18.04 -5.77
N VAL A 71 -11.67 17.37 -5.85
CA VAL A 71 -11.49 15.96 -5.48
C VAL A 71 -11.36 15.80 -3.97
N PHE A 72 -10.53 16.61 -3.31
CA PHE A 72 -10.17 16.45 -1.90
C PHE A 72 -10.84 17.46 -0.95
N GLY A 73 -11.57 18.43 -1.49
CA GLY A 73 -12.21 19.50 -0.72
C GLY A 73 -11.37 20.79 -0.67
N PRO A 74 -12.00 21.92 -0.32
CA PRO A 74 -11.34 23.23 -0.31
C PRO A 74 -10.18 23.33 0.71
N GLU A 75 -10.19 22.50 1.76
CA GLU A 75 -9.19 22.45 2.83
C GLU A 75 -7.96 21.60 2.50
N VAL A 76 -7.82 21.09 1.26
CA VAL A 76 -6.73 20.16 0.87
C VAL A 76 -5.33 20.67 1.26
N PHE A 77 -5.04 21.96 1.07
CA PHE A 77 -3.72 22.53 1.39
C PHE A 77 -3.46 22.68 2.90
N GLU A 78 -4.52 22.86 3.69
CA GLU A 78 -4.42 22.84 5.15
C GLU A 78 -4.07 21.43 5.63
N LYS A 79 -4.69 20.41 5.04
CA LYS A 79 -4.40 18.99 5.34
C LYS A 79 -2.99 18.57 4.96
N LEU A 80 -2.45 19.06 3.84
CA LEU A 80 -1.04 18.85 3.51
C LEU A 80 -0.13 19.38 4.62
N THR A 81 -0.42 20.57 5.13
CA THR A 81 0.36 21.21 6.20
C THR A 81 0.26 20.42 7.51
N GLU A 82 -0.93 19.94 7.87
CA GLU A 82 -1.13 19.04 9.02
C GLU A 82 -0.31 17.76 8.90
N ASN A 83 -0.19 17.21 7.69
CA ASN A 83 0.62 16.03 7.38
C ASN A 83 2.12 16.32 7.23
N GLY A 84 2.56 17.56 7.47
CA GLY A 84 3.97 17.96 7.45
C GLY A 84 4.52 18.31 6.06
N PHE A 85 3.66 18.42 5.04
CA PHE A 85 4.04 18.82 3.71
C PHE A 85 3.84 20.32 3.49
N LYS A 86 4.81 20.97 2.84
CA LYS A 86 4.76 22.38 2.46
C LYS A 86 4.72 22.49 0.94
N ILE A 87 3.52 22.40 0.37
CA ILE A 87 3.29 22.55 -1.07
C ILE A 87 2.70 23.94 -1.30
N ASP A 88 3.33 24.72 -2.18
CA ASP A 88 2.77 26.00 -2.62
C ASP A 88 1.68 25.72 -3.66
N HIS A 89 0.48 26.22 -3.43
CA HIS A 89 -0.64 26.07 -4.34
C HIS A 89 -0.41 26.76 -5.71
N ARG A 90 0.56 27.68 -5.80
CA ARG A 90 0.98 28.35 -7.05
C ARG A 90 2.09 27.61 -7.80
N ASP A 91 2.71 26.64 -7.15
CA ASP A 91 3.83 25.86 -7.68
C ASP A 91 3.62 24.39 -7.28
N LEU A 92 2.57 23.80 -7.86
CA LEU A 92 2.20 22.41 -7.59
C LEU A 92 3.25 21.46 -8.17
N PRO A 93 3.55 20.35 -7.48
CA PRO A 93 4.48 19.35 -7.99
C PRO A 93 3.95 18.75 -9.30
N SER A 94 4.88 18.46 -10.20
CA SER A 94 4.61 17.62 -11.36
C SER A 94 4.22 16.19 -10.93
N THR A 95 3.51 15.47 -11.79
CA THR A 95 3.16 14.06 -11.55
C THR A 95 4.39 13.21 -11.24
N LYS A 96 5.54 13.50 -11.88
CA LYS A 96 6.80 12.81 -11.61
C LYS A 96 7.31 13.06 -10.19
N GLU A 97 7.27 14.30 -9.72
CA GLU A 97 7.66 14.65 -8.35
C GLU A 97 6.72 14.01 -7.33
N VAL A 98 5.41 13.98 -7.62
CA VAL A 98 4.43 13.26 -6.79
C VAL A 98 4.79 11.77 -6.67
N VAL A 99 5.08 11.10 -7.78
CA VAL A 99 5.46 9.68 -7.75
C VAL A 99 6.77 9.48 -6.99
N GLN A 100 7.77 10.34 -7.19
CA GLN A 100 9.02 10.27 -6.44
C GLN A 100 8.83 10.43 -4.93
N ASP A 101 7.94 11.34 -4.51
CA ASP A 101 7.59 11.53 -3.11
C ASP A 101 6.78 10.36 -2.54
N LEU A 102 5.84 9.82 -3.31
CA LEU A 102 5.12 8.58 -2.98
C LEU A 102 6.11 7.43 -2.73
N LEU A 103 7.07 7.21 -3.63
CA LEU A 103 8.02 6.11 -3.55
C LEU A 103 8.99 6.20 -2.37
N LYS A 104 9.14 7.37 -1.73
CA LYS A 104 9.87 7.50 -0.46
C LYS A 104 9.15 6.79 0.70
N ARG A 105 7.82 6.71 0.63
CA ARG A 105 6.95 6.24 1.72
C ARG A 105 6.24 4.92 1.39
N THR A 106 6.22 4.54 0.12
CA THR A 106 5.41 3.42 -0.35
C THR A 106 6.19 2.54 -1.33
N HIS A 107 5.94 1.24 -1.28
CA HIS A 107 6.21 0.32 -2.38
C HIS A 107 5.15 0.52 -3.46
N GLY A 108 5.35 1.57 -4.26
CA GLY A 108 4.42 1.96 -5.34
C GLY A 108 4.70 1.19 -6.62
N PHE A 109 3.63 0.67 -7.24
CA PHE A 109 3.66 -0.02 -8.53
C PHE A 109 2.58 0.53 -9.45
N PHE A 110 2.93 0.69 -10.72
CA PHE A 110 1.95 0.93 -11.77
C PHE A 110 1.60 -0.40 -12.44
N LEU A 111 0.32 -0.72 -12.50
CA LEU A 111 -0.20 -1.93 -13.13
C LEU A 111 -0.89 -1.54 -14.43
N GLU A 112 -0.22 -1.79 -15.56
CA GLU A 112 -0.70 -1.43 -16.88
C GLU A 112 -1.77 -2.41 -17.34
N ALA A 113 -3.00 -1.94 -17.47
CA ALA A 113 -4.14 -2.72 -17.93
C ALA A 113 -4.33 -2.60 -19.46
N GLY A 114 -4.97 -3.59 -20.08
CA GLY A 114 -5.54 -3.44 -21.43
C GLY A 114 -4.57 -3.37 -22.61
N GLN A 115 -5.10 -2.97 -23.77
CA GLN A 115 -4.28 -2.75 -24.97
C GLN A 115 -3.61 -1.39 -24.90
N GLN A 116 -2.29 -1.40 -25.09
CA GLN A 116 -1.43 -0.25 -24.92
C GLN A 116 -1.79 0.88 -25.89
N TYR A 117 -2.19 2.05 -25.36
CA TYR A 117 -1.93 3.28 -26.10
C TYR A 117 -0.42 3.44 -26.27
N SER A 118 0.01 3.96 -27.43
CA SER A 118 1.40 3.87 -27.90
C SER A 118 2.46 4.46 -26.96
N ASN A 119 2.08 5.27 -25.97
CA ASN A 119 2.99 5.92 -25.02
C ASN A 119 2.72 5.60 -23.53
N THR A 120 1.68 4.82 -23.18
CA THR A 120 1.33 4.51 -21.78
C THR A 120 2.52 3.90 -21.04
N HIS A 121 3.09 2.82 -21.59
CA HIS A 121 4.21 2.13 -20.97
C HIS A 121 5.41 3.05 -20.72
N SER A 122 5.85 3.78 -21.76
CA SER A 122 7.00 4.68 -21.65
C SER A 122 6.76 5.83 -20.67
N PHE A 123 5.53 6.34 -20.59
CA PHE A 123 5.15 7.39 -19.66
C PHE A 123 5.29 6.90 -18.22
N TRP A 124 4.69 5.76 -17.89
CA TRP A 124 4.72 5.24 -16.53
C TRP A 124 6.11 4.71 -16.12
N VAL A 125 6.91 4.23 -17.08
CA VAL A 125 8.33 3.91 -16.83
C VAL A 125 9.12 5.16 -16.47
N ASP A 126 8.87 6.31 -17.09
CA ASP A 126 9.54 7.57 -16.72
C ASP A 126 9.12 8.07 -15.32
N MET A 127 7.88 7.79 -14.90
CA MET A 127 7.36 8.18 -13.59
C MET A 127 7.84 7.24 -12.46
N PHE A 128 7.66 5.93 -12.62
CA PHE A 128 7.87 4.93 -11.55
C PHE A 128 9.23 4.22 -11.63
N GLY A 129 9.88 4.19 -12.79
CA GLY A 129 10.97 3.27 -13.09
C GLY A 129 10.49 1.92 -13.61
N ALA A 130 11.27 1.31 -14.50
CA ALA A 130 10.88 0.09 -15.22
C ALA A 130 10.58 -1.11 -14.31
N GLU A 131 11.26 -1.20 -13.17
CA GLU A 131 11.07 -2.25 -12.18
C GLU A 131 9.77 -2.14 -11.37
N ARG A 132 9.03 -1.03 -11.52
CA ARG A 132 7.76 -0.76 -10.83
C ARG A 132 6.56 -0.69 -11.78
N VAL A 133 6.77 -0.88 -13.08
CA VAL A 133 5.72 -0.96 -14.10
C VAL A 133 5.49 -2.43 -14.43
N VAL A 134 4.31 -2.95 -14.11
CA VAL A 134 3.92 -4.34 -14.30
C VAL A 134 2.79 -4.41 -15.31
N VAL A 135 3.04 -5.06 -16.46
CA VAL A 135 2.01 -5.26 -17.49
C VAL A 135 1.10 -6.41 -17.07
N LEU A 136 -0.20 -6.11 -16.91
CA LEU A 136 -1.20 -7.10 -16.56
C LEU A 136 -1.58 -7.94 -17.79
N PRO A 137 -1.48 -9.28 -17.71
CA PRO A 137 -1.97 -10.16 -18.76
C PRO A 137 -3.49 -10.09 -18.94
N ASP A 138 -4.22 -9.89 -17.83
CA ASP A 138 -5.67 -9.72 -17.75
C ASP A 138 -5.99 -8.91 -16.47
N VAL A 139 -7.04 -8.08 -16.50
CA VAL A 139 -7.53 -7.36 -15.31
C VAL A 139 -8.20 -8.31 -14.30
N ALA A 140 -8.76 -9.44 -14.75
CA ALA A 140 -9.39 -10.43 -13.88
C ALA A 140 -8.40 -11.10 -12.91
N ILE A 141 -7.10 -11.11 -13.26
CA ILE A 141 -6.04 -11.69 -12.43
C ILE A 141 -5.31 -10.65 -11.56
N LEU A 142 -5.77 -9.40 -11.55
CA LEU A 142 -5.21 -8.31 -10.75
C LEU A 142 -4.95 -8.69 -9.28
N PRO A 143 -5.89 -9.31 -8.54
CA PRO A 143 -5.67 -9.65 -7.14
C PRO A 143 -4.49 -10.62 -6.95
N HIS A 144 -4.31 -11.55 -7.90
CA HIS A 144 -3.20 -12.50 -7.88
C HIS A 144 -1.86 -11.82 -8.16
N VAL A 145 -1.83 -10.87 -9.10
CA VAL A 145 -0.64 -10.07 -9.38
C VAL A 145 -0.25 -9.23 -8.16
N GLN A 146 -1.20 -8.54 -7.53
CA GLN A 146 -0.96 -7.76 -6.31
C GLN A 146 -0.47 -8.65 -5.15
N ALA A 147 -1.10 -9.81 -4.94
CA ALA A 147 -0.68 -10.75 -3.90
C ALA A 147 0.76 -11.24 -4.11
N VAL A 148 1.15 -11.53 -5.36
CA VAL A 148 2.51 -11.93 -5.69
C VAL A 148 3.49 -10.78 -5.49
N ILE A 149 3.17 -9.56 -5.92
CA ILE A 149 4.01 -8.38 -5.69
C ILE A 149 4.25 -8.16 -4.20
N VAL A 150 3.18 -8.20 -3.38
CA VAL A 150 3.30 -8.08 -1.93
C VAL A 150 4.13 -9.23 -1.37
N GLY A 151 3.84 -10.49 -1.72
CA GLY A 151 4.57 -11.66 -1.21
C GLY A 151 6.08 -11.59 -1.50
N LEU A 152 6.44 -11.21 -2.72
CA LEU A 152 7.83 -11.02 -3.15
C LEU A 152 8.49 -9.84 -2.41
N THR A 153 7.79 -8.71 -2.28
CA THR A 153 8.32 -7.50 -1.61
C THR A 153 8.50 -7.71 -0.10
N GLU A 154 7.55 -8.41 0.53
CA GLU A 154 7.61 -8.86 1.92
C GLU A 154 8.69 -9.93 2.16
N GLY A 155 9.16 -10.61 1.11
CA GLY A 155 10.13 -11.69 1.21
C GLY A 155 9.57 -12.99 1.80
N VAL A 156 8.24 -13.16 1.76
CA VAL A 156 7.53 -14.40 2.17
C VAL A 156 7.29 -15.34 0.99
N LEU A 157 7.58 -14.87 -0.23
CA LEU A 157 7.52 -15.62 -1.47
C LEU A 157 8.81 -15.34 -2.26
N SER A 158 9.33 -16.34 -2.95
CA SER A 158 10.42 -16.20 -3.92
C SER A 158 9.94 -16.43 -5.36
N MET A 159 10.69 -15.95 -6.36
CA MET A 159 10.33 -16.12 -7.78
C MET A 159 10.17 -17.58 -8.20
N CYS A 160 10.89 -18.51 -7.58
CA CYS A 160 10.78 -19.94 -7.85
C CYS A 160 9.46 -20.53 -7.33
N GLU A 161 8.87 -19.95 -6.28
CA GLU A 161 7.66 -20.44 -5.63
C GLU A 161 6.38 -19.82 -6.22
N VAL A 162 6.47 -18.72 -6.98
CA VAL A 162 5.31 -17.98 -7.51
C VAL A 162 4.33 -18.89 -8.25
N VAL A 163 4.83 -19.76 -9.14
CA VAL A 163 3.96 -20.62 -9.95
C VAL A 163 3.23 -21.64 -9.08
N ASP A 164 3.92 -22.23 -8.12
CA ASP A 164 3.34 -23.23 -7.21
C ASP A 164 2.32 -22.58 -6.28
N PHE A 165 2.66 -21.43 -5.68
CA PHE A 165 1.76 -20.61 -4.86
C PHE A 165 0.47 -20.25 -5.60
N LEU A 166 0.56 -19.78 -6.84
CA LEU A 166 -0.62 -19.42 -7.63
C LEU A 166 -1.47 -20.64 -8.00
N THR A 167 -0.82 -21.76 -8.33
CA THR A 167 -1.51 -23.01 -8.69
C THR A 167 -2.26 -23.60 -7.47
N GLU A 168 -1.66 -23.56 -6.28
CA GLU A 168 -2.31 -23.95 -5.02
C GLU A 168 -3.55 -23.07 -4.73
N ASN A 169 -3.53 -21.83 -5.18
CA ASN A 169 -4.64 -20.87 -5.08
C ASN A 169 -5.55 -20.86 -6.32
N LYS A 170 -5.60 -21.98 -7.06
CA LYS A 170 -6.55 -22.24 -8.17
C LYS A 170 -6.37 -21.38 -9.42
N VAL A 171 -5.21 -20.74 -9.60
CA VAL A 171 -4.82 -20.12 -10.88
C VAL A 171 -4.31 -21.20 -11.83
N SER A 172 -4.64 -21.13 -13.12
CA SER A 172 -4.11 -22.11 -14.09
C SER A 172 -2.59 -21.99 -14.20
N LYS A 173 -1.92 -23.09 -14.57
CA LYS A 173 -0.45 -23.08 -14.69
C LYS A 173 0.04 -22.12 -15.76
N GLU A 174 -0.75 -21.94 -16.81
CA GLU A 174 -0.50 -21.01 -17.92
C GLU A 174 -0.57 -19.56 -17.43
N GLU A 175 -1.63 -19.18 -16.72
CA GLU A 175 -1.79 -17.85 -16.11
C GLU A 175 -0.73 -17.59 -15.04
N ALA A 176 -0.41 -18.57 -14.21
CA ALA A 176 0.61 -18.45 -13.17
C ALA A 176 1.99 -18.11 -13.78
N ARG A 177 2.33 -18.71 -14.92
CA ARG A 177 3.56 -18.38 -15.66
C ARG A 177 3.52 -16.99 -16.29
N LEU A 178 2.35 -16.51 -16.72
CA LEU A 178 2.20 -15.14 -17.23
C LEU A 178 2.43 -14.14 -16.09
N ILE A 179 1.78 -14.34 -14.94
CA ILE A 179 1.96 -13.50 -13.74
C ILE A 179 3.43 -13.48 -13.33
N ALA A 180 4.07 -14.65 -13.23
CA ALA A 180 5.49 -14.76 -12.86
C ALA A 180 6.41 -13.98 -13.80
N ARG A 181 6.10 -13.92 -15.10
CA ARG A 181 6.85 -13.09 -16.05
C ARG A 181 6.62 -11.59 -15.80
N SER A 182 5.37 -11.18 -15.62
CA SER A 182 5.00 -9.77 -15.41
C SER A 182 5.67 -9.16 -14.18
N VAL A 183 5.86 -9.94 -13.12
CA VAL A 183 6.46 -9.46 -11.85
C VAL A 183 7.97 -9.70 -11.75
N SER A 184 8.61 -10.25 -12.78
CA SER A 184 10.00 -10.75 -12.69
C SER A 184 11.06 -9.69 -12.38
N ASN A 185 10.76 -8.41 -12.63
CA ASN A 185 11.69 -7.31 -12.45
C ASN A 185 11.49 -6.51 -11.15
N ILE A 186 10.51 -6.85 -10.32
CA ILE A 186 10.19 -6.03 -9.14
C ILE A 186 11.25 -6.17 -8.04
N PRO A 187 11.36 -5.19 -7.11
CA PRO A 187 12.24 -5.30 -5.95
C PRO A 187 11.81 -6.41 -4.97
N ILE A 188 12.49 -7.56 -5.01
CA ILE A 188 12.25 -8.70 -4.11
C ILE A 188 12.83 -8.40 -2.72
N GLY A 189 12.04 -8.66 -1.67
CA GLY A 189 12.47 -8.55 -0.28
C GLY A 189 12.66 -7.11 0.23
N ALA A 190 12.27 -6.09 -0.54
CA ALA A 190 12.53 -4.70 -0.19
C ALA A 190 11.90 -4.29 1.16
N GLN A 191 10.70 -4.77 1.49
CA GLN A 191 10.10 -4.54 2.81
C GLN A 191 10.78 -5.39 3.89
N ALA A 192 11.21 -6.62 3.58
CA ALA A 192 11.96 -7.46 4.50
C ALA A 192 13.27 -6.80 4.95
N GLU A 193 13.97 -6.14 4.03
CA GLU A 193 15.18 -5.38 4.33
C GLU A 193 14.90 -4.18 5.24
N LEU A 194 13.79 -3.46 5.03
CA LEU A 194 13.38 -2.37 5.92
C LEU A 194 13.06 -2.90 7.32
N ARG A 195 12.32 -4.01 7.43
CA ARG A 195 12.05 -4.66 8.72
C ARG A 195 13.33 -5.00 9.48
N LYS A 196 14.29 -5.64 8.81
CA LYS A 196 15.59 -5.96 9.43
C LYS A 196 16.30 -4.70 9.95
N LYS A 197 16.25 -3.59 9.20
CA LYS A 197 16.86 -2.32 9.64
C LYS A 197 16.17 -1.76 10.88
N VAL A 198 14.83 -1.74 10.89
CA VAL A 198 14.05 -1.28 12.04
C VAL A 198 14.31 -2.16 13.26
N GLU A 199 14.37 -3.49 13.08
CA GLU A 199 14.62 -4.46 14.16
C GLU A 199 16.00 -4.34 14.82
N LEU A 200 16.97 -3.69 14.17
CA LEU A 200 18.27 -3.37 14.79
C LEU A 200 18.13 -2.28 15.86
N GLU A 201 17.13 -1.41 15.76
CA GLU A 201 16.93 -0.26 16.64
C GLU A 201 15.74 -0.45 17.59
N HIS A 202 14.67 -1.10 17.10
CA HIS A 202 13.40 -1.22 17.80
C HIS A 202 12.72 -2.57 17.55
N ARG A 203 12.09 -3.14 18.57
CA ARG A 203 11.22 -4.30 18.38
C ARG A 203 9.94 -3.87 17.68
N LEU A 204 9.65 -4.44 16.52
CA LEU A 204 8.38 -4.21 15.83
C LEU A 204 7.20 -4.67 16.69
N PRO A 205 6.10 -3.88 16.74
CA PRO A 205 4.86 -4.28 17.40
C PRO A 205 4.32 -5.63 16.91
N GLN A 206 3.96 -6.49 17.85
CA GLN A 206 3.28 -7.76 17.61
C GLN A 206 1.92 -7.82 18.29
N LYS A 207 1.09 -8.76 17.84
CA LYS A 207 -0.21 -8.99 18.46
C LYS A 207 -0.03 -9.38 19.93
N GLY A 208 -0.67 -8.63 20.82
CA GLY A 208 -0.60 -8.85 22.27
C GLY A 208 0.39 -7.94 22.98
N ASP A 209 1.15 -7.13 22.25
CA ASP A 209 2.04 -6.14 22.83
C ASP A 209 1.27 -5.06 23.61
N LEU A 210 1.89 -4.60 24.70
CA LEU A 210 1.37 -3.52 25.54
C LEU A 210 2.09 -2.21 25.22
N PHE A 211 1.37 -1.10 25.35
CA PHE A 211 1.86 0.25 25.12
C PHE A 211 1.54 1.12 26.34
N ARG A 212 2.39 2.09 26.67
CA ARG A 212 2.10 2.99 27.82
C ARG A 212 0.96 3.94 27.48
N ALA A 213 0.95 4.44 26.24
CA ALA A 213 -0.07 5.34 25.72
C ALA A 213 -0.51 4.93 24.30
N LYS A 214 -1.72 5.34 23.91
CA LYS A 214 -2.26 5.11 22.54
C LYS A 214 -1.42 5.73 21.42
N THR A 215 -0.59 6.70 21.75
CA THR A 215 0.26 7.44 20.80
C THR A 215 1.65 6.82 20.64
N ASP A 216 2.02 5.87 21.51
CA ASP A 216 3.32 5.23 21.48
C ASP A 216 3.48 4.40 20.21
N LEU A 217 4.67 4.50 19.61
CA LEU A 217 5.01 3.72 18.43
C LEU A 217 5.51 2.32 18.78
N TRP A 218 6.19 2.21 19.91
CA TRP A 218 6.91 1.01 20.31
C TRP A 218 6.28 0.41 21.55
N PRO A 219 6.22 -0.93 21.64
CA PRO A 219 5.68 -1.61 22.80
C PRO A 219 6.60 -1.43 24.01
N ILE A 220 6.04 -1.57 25.21
CA ILE A 220 6.84 -1.62 26.44
C ILE A 220 7.68 -2.88 26.49
N ASP A 221 8.85 -2.76 27.12
CA ASP A 221 9.67 -3.92 27.40
C ASP A 221 8.90 -4.84 28.38
N PRO A 222 8.79 -6.15 28.11
CA PRO A 222 8.11 -7.08 29.02
C PRO A 222 8.65 -7.06 30.46
N SER A 223 9.90 -6.67 30.68
CA SER A 223 10.50 -6.51 32.01
C SER A 223 9.97 -5.31 32.79
N GLU A 224 9.32 -4.35 32.13
CA GLU A 224 8.70 -3.18 32.76
C GLU A 224 7.25 -3.46 33.17
N ILE A 225 6.68 -4.59 32.75
CA ILE A 225 5.34 -5.02 33.14
C ILE A 225 5.44 -5.52 34.60
N PRO A 226 4.69 -4.94 35.55
CA PRO A 226 4.65 -5.47 36.91
C PRO A 226 4.26 -6.94 36.85
N GLN A 227 5.14 -7.83 37.32
CA GLN A 227 4.75 -9.21 37.54
C GLN A 227 3.78 -9.20 38.72
N ASP A 228 2.52 -9.57 38.47
CA ASP A 228 1.61 -9.87 39.56
C ASP A 228 2.22 -11.02 40.37
N GLU A 229 2.83 -10.68 41.51
CA GLU A 229 3.21 -11.67 42.51
C GLU A 229 1.92 -12.30 43.05
N GLY A 230 1.65 -13.52 42.60
CA GLY A 230 0.73 -14.51 43.19
C GLY A 230 -0.40 -14.01 44.09
N GLY A 231 -1.60 -13.89 43.52
CA GLY A 231 -2.85 -13.79 44.26
C GLY A 231 -3.77 -14.97 43.95
N ASP A 232 -4.04 -15.76 44.98
CA ASP A 232 -4.75 -17.03 45.03
C ASP A 232 -6.11 -17.12 44.32
N ASN A 233 -6.46 -18.34 43.92
CA ASN A 233 -7.80 -18.74 43.51
C ASN A 233 -8.84 -18.34 44.58
N SER A 234 -9.74 -17.40 44.29
CA SER A 234 -11.19 -17.54 44.52
C SER A 234 -11.99 -16.26 44.27
N THR A 235 -13.21 -16.51 43.77
CA THR A 235 -14.41 -15.66 43.76
C THR A 235 -14.58 -14.58 42.68
N SER A 236 -15.57 -14.89 41.83
CA SER A 236 -16.29 -14.01 40.91
C SER A 236 -16.56 -12.62 41.44
N SER A 237 -16.19 -11.61 40.66
CA SER A 237 -17.02 -10.43 40.51
C SER A 237 -16.88 -9.84 39.10
N ASN A 238 -18.03 -9.68 38.44
CA ASN A 238 -18.21 -9.07 37.14
C ASN A 238 -17.51 -7.70 37.06
N PRO A 239 -16.63 -7.44 36.09
CA PRO A 239 -16.31 -6.07 35.73
C PRO A 239 -17.40 -5.55 34.79
N ALA A 240 -18.00 -4.46 35.24
CA ALA A 240 -19.07 -3.75 34.59
C ALA A 240 -18.79 -3.41 33.12
N GLN A 241 -19.87 -3.39 32.35
CA GLN A 241 -20.03 -2.80 31.04
C GLN A 241 -19.33 -1.42 30.96
N GLY A 242 -18.11 -1.39 30.43
CA GLY A 242 -17.53 -0.19 29.83
C GLY A 242 -17.80 -0.24 28.34
N ASN A 243 -18.75 0.56 27.86
CA ASN A 243 -19.04 0.76 26.45
C ASN A 243 -17.75 1.18 25.70
N ILE A 244 -17.14 0.24 24.98
CA ILE A 244 -16.13 0.56 23.97
C ILE A 244 -16.88 0.72 22.65
N HIS A 245 -17.21 1.97 22.32
CA HIS A 245 -17.59 2.33 20.95
C HIS A 245 -16.33 2.27 20.08
N TRP A 246 -16.33 1.37 19.10
CA TRP A 246 -15.41 1.40 17.98
C TRP A 246 -15.87 2.51 17.02
N LEU A 247 -14.98 3.46 16.73
CA LEU A 247 -15.06 4.31 15.54
C LEU A 247 -14.14 3.71 14.49
#